data_AF-A0A315AFU4-F1
#
_entry.id   AF-A0A315AFU4-F1
#
_cell.length_a   1.000
_cell.length_b   1.000
_cell.length_c   1.000
_cell.angle_alpha   90.00
_cell.angle_beta   90.00
_cell.angle_gamma   90.00
#
_symmetry.space_group_name_H-M   'P 1'
#
loop_
_entity.id
_entity.type
_entity.pdbx_description
1 polymer ?
#
loop_
_entity_poly.entity_id
_entity_poly.type
_entity_poly.pdbx_seq_one_letter_code
_entity_poly.pdbx_strand_id
1 'polypeptide(L)'
;MAVIHLNTLKVQITINTVTNPRNILTTAWAGMLAVLLAMLLIDPLQHAMAGQYEALTHTLQHDPGTLGLRVLIGMLCANTLMQVGIQMFGGPAWRSFVLVITALYGLFFLIHQVVHVAGGEALGLHTVLDVTHHLLAVAGVMAAHQWRKALD
;
A
#
# COMPACT_ATOMS: atom_id res chain seq x y z
N MET A 1 46.41 -23.51 -37.17
CA MET A 1 46.65 -22.81 -35.89
C MET A 1 45.40 -22.02 -35.56
N ALA A 2 44.69 -22.45 -34.52
CA ALA A 2 43.42 -21.87 -34.10
C ALA A 2 43.66 -20.55 -33.36
N VAL A 3 43.12 -19.46 -33.90
CA VAL A 3 42.96 -18.20 -33.16
C VAL A 3 41.76 -18.39 -32.25
N ILE A 4 42.02 -18.47 -30.95
CA ILE A 4 41.01 -18.56 -29.90
C ILE A 4 40.27 -17.23 -29.89
N HIS A 5 39.10 -17.21 -30.52
CA HIS A 5 38.16 -16.10 -30.46
C HIS A 5 37.53 -16.10 -29.05
N LEU A 6 38.02 -15.24 -28.16
CA LEU A 6 37.33 -14.87 -26.92
C LEU A 6 35.99 -14.21 -27.27
N ASN A 7 34.95 -15.00 -27.47
CA ASN A 7 33.58 -14.54 -27.62
C ASN A 7 32.61 -15.38 -26.76
N THR A 8 33.10 -15.88 -25.64
CA THR A 8 32.30 -16.66 -24.70
C THR A 8 31.77 -15.77 -23.58
N LEU A 9 30.46 -15.49 -23.71
CA LEU A 9 29.55 -15.32 -22.59
C LEU A 9 29.79 -14.08 -21.71
N LYS A 10 29.48 -12.90 -22.25
CA LYS A 10 28.66 -11.98 -21.45
C LYS A 10 27.32 -12.66 -21.24
N VAL A 11 27.19 -13.37 -20.13
CA VAL A 11 25.89 -13.71 -19.56
C VAL A 11 25.23 -12.37 -19.26
N GLN A 12 24.53 -11.82 -20.24
CA GLN A 12 23.42 -10.94 -19.96
C GLN A 12 22.48 -11.80 -19.12
N ILE A 13 22.59 -11.67 -17.80
CA ILE A 13 21.46 -11.90 -16.93
C ILE A 13 20.50 -10.78 -17.28
N THR A 14 19.81 -10.93 -18.42
CA THR A 14 18.54 -10.28 -18.62
C THR A 14 17.68 -10.87 -17.54
N ILE A 15 17.60 -10.20 -16.39
CA ILE A 15 16.48 -10.38 -15.49
C ILE A 15 15.26 -9.91 -16.31
N ASN A 16 14.75 -10.79 -17.18
CA ASN A 16 13.43 -10.74 -17.75
C ASN A 16 12.45 -11.03 -16.60
N THR A 17 12.51 -10.28 -15.51
CA THR A 17 11.30 -10.01 -14.78
C THR A 17 10.56 -9.03 -15.67
N VAL A 18 9.80 -9.55 -16.63
CA VAL A 18 8.60 -8.87 -17.10
C VAL A 18 7.66 -8.86 -15.90
N THR A 19 8.00 -8.10 -14.87
CA THR A 19 7.13 -7.81 -13.76
C THR A 19 5.99 -7.01 -14.39
N ASN A 20 4.86 -7.69 -14.60
CA ASN A 20 3.67 -7.04 -15.10
C ASN A 20 3.33 -5.91 -14.11
N PRO A 21 3.41 -4.64 -14.51
CA PRO A 21 3.23 -3.52 -13.59
C PRO A 21 1.82 -3.54 -12.97
N ARG A 22 0.82 -4.14 -13.62
CA ARG A 22 -0.50 -4.37 -13.02
C ARG A 22 -0.46 -5.34 -11.86
N ASN A 23 0.34 -6.41 -11.94
CA ASN A 23 0.45 -7.38 -10.84
C ASN A 23 1.11 -6.74 -9.62
N ILE A 24 2.22 -6.01 -9.81
CA ILE A 24 2.85 -5.25 -8.72
C ILE A 24 1.84 -4.28 -8.11
N LEU A 25 1.11 -3.55 -8.95
CA LEU A 25 0.12 -2.57 -8.51
C LEU A 25 -1.01 -3.22 -7.70
N THR A 26 -1.60 -4.31 -8.17
CA THR A 26 -2.64 -5.04 -7.43
C THR A 26 -2.10 -5.61 -6.11
N THR A 27 -0.88 -6.18 -6.11
CA THR A 27 -0.23 -6.66 -4.89
C THR A 27 0.05 -5.52 -3.90
N ALA A 28 0.46 -4.35 -4.39
CA ALA A 28 0.68 -3.17 -3.54
C ALA A 28 -0.63 -2.70 -2.88
N TRP A 29 -1.73 -2.63 -3.64
CA TRP A 29 -3.06 -2.31 -3.10
C TRP A 29 -3.54 -3.34 -2.08
N ALA A 30 -3.36 -4.63 -2.36
CA ALA A 30 -3.67 -5.71 -1.41
C ALA A 30 -2.81 -5.64 -0.14
N GLY A 31 -1.52 -5.34 -0.28
CA GLY A 31 -0.62 -5.14 0.85
C GLY A 31 -1.02 -3.94 1.70
N MET A 32 -1.35 -2.80 1.08
CA MET A 32 -1.85 -1.62 1.78
C MET A 32 -3.13 -1.93 2.55
N LEU A 33 -4.05 -2.72 1.98
CA LEU A 33 -5.25 -3.19 2.67
C LEU A 33 -4.91 -4.04 3.89
N ALA A 34 -4.01 -5.02 3.74
CA ALA A 34 -3.61 -5.90 4.82
C ALA A 34 -2.97 -5.13 5.98
N VAL A 35 -2.10 -4.17 5.65
CA VAL A 35 -1.46 -3.31 6.65
C VAL A 35 -2.48 -2.41 7.35
N LEU A 36 -3.45 -1.86 6.62
CA LEU A 36 -4.53 -1.07 7.23
C LEU A 36 -5.40 -1.85 8.19
N LEU A 37 -5.74 -3.09 7.83
CA LEU A 37 -6.46 -3.98 8.73
C LEU A 37 -5.62 -4.33 9.96
N ALA A 38 -4.30 -4.51 9.80
CA ALA A 38 -3.41 -4.74 10.93
C ALA A 38 -3.38 -3.55 11.88
N MET A 39 -3.24 -2.31 11.37
CA MET A 39 -3.27 -1.09 12.17
C MET A 39 -4.59 -0.95 12.93
N LEU A 40 -5.73 -1.20 12.27
CA LEU A 40 -7.05 -1.14 12.91
C LEU A 40 -7.19 -2.17 14.05
N LEU A 41 -6.64 -3.37 13.88
CA LEU A 41 -6.87 -4.48 14.80
C LEU A 41 -5.87 -4.53 15.95
N ILE A 42 -4.71 -3.88 15.82
CA ILE A 42 -3.62 -4.06 16.78
C ILE A 42 -3.97 -3.56 18.18
N ASP A 43 -4.60 -2.39 18.29
CA ASP A 43 -4.97 -1.83 19.59
C ASP A 43 -6.11 -2.64 20.25
N PRO A 44 -7.22 -2.99 19.55
CA PRO A 44 -8.22 -3.90 20.10
C PRO A 44 -7.65 -5.23 20.58
N LEU A 45 -6.73 -5.83 19.81
CA LEU A 45 -6.09 -7.09 20.18
C LEU A 45 -5.21 -6.94 21.41
N GLN A 46 -4.39 -5.89 21.50
CA GLN A 46 -3.54 -5.63 22.66
C GLN A 46 -4.38 -5.42 23.93
N HIS A 47 -5.45 -4.62 23.86
CA HIS A 47 -6.33 -4.40 25.01
C HIS A 47 -7.08 -5.68 25.41
N ALA A 48 -7.55 -6.47 24.44
CA ALA A 48 -8.21 -7.75 24.72
C ALA A 48 -7.25 -8.77 25.36
N MET A 49 -6.01 -8.86 24.89
CA MET A 49 -4.97 -9.72 25.47
C MET A 49 -4.59 -9.29 26.89
N ALA A 50 -4.67 -8.00 27.20
CA ALA A 50 -4.44 -7.45 28.54
C ALA A 50 -5.68 -7.51 29.45
N GLY A 51 -6.84 -7.96 28.96
CA GLY A 51 -8.11 -7.97 29.69
C GLY A 51 -8.72 -6.57 29.93
N GLN A 52 -8.28 -5.54 29.20
CA GLN A 52 -8.61 -4.14 29.42
C GLN A 52 -9.81 -3.67 28.56
N TYR A 53 -10.96 -4.33 28.67
CA TYR A 53 -12.13 -4.06 27.82
C TYR A 53 -12.78 -2.69 28.06
N GLU A 54 -12.73 -2.16 29.28
CA GLU A 54 -13.24 -0.82 29.58
C GLU A 54 -12.39 0.28 28.92
N ALA A 55 -11.06 0.15 29.00
CA ALA A 55 -10.12 1.04 28.32
C ALA A 55 -10.30 0.96 26.79
N LEU A 56 -10.47 -0.25 26.24
CA LEU A 56 -10.76 -0.44 24.82
C LEU A 56 -12.03 0.30 24.38
N THR A 57 -13.10 0.22 25.16
CA THR A 57 -14.37 0.89 24.85
C THR A 57 -14.20 2.40 24.83
N HIS A 58 -13.45 2.95 25.79
CA HIS A 58 -13.14 4.38 25.84
C HIS A 58 -12.29 4.84 24.66
N THR A 59 -11.27 4.05 24.29
CA THR A 59 -10.40 4.33 23.15
C THR A 59 -11.20 4.30 21.83
N LEU A 60 -11.98 3.26 21.56
CA LEU A 60 -12.75 3.11 20.32
C LEU A 60 -13.81 4.21 20.10
N GLN A 61 -14.31 4.83 21.18
CA GLN A 61 -15.22 5.97 21.08
C GLN A 61 -14.56 7.21 20.50
N HIS A 62 -13.25 7.37 20.71
CA HIS A 62 -12.48 8.54 20.31
C HIS A 62 -11.58 8.27 19.10
N ASP A 63 -11.10 7.04 18.94
CA ASP A 63 -10.20 6.63 17.87
C ASP A 63 -10.54 5.21 17.38
N PRO A 64 -11.01 5.03 16.14
CA PRO A 64 -11.23 6.06 15.11
C PRO A 64 -12.49 6.90 15.34
N GLY A 65 -13.30 6.58 16.37
CA GLY A 65 -14.60 7.18 16.61
C GLY A 65 -15.61 6.90 15.47
N THR A 66 -16.82 7.45 15.57
CA THR A 66 -17.89 7.15 14.60
C THR A 66 -17.58 7.65 13.19
N LEU A 67 -17.02 8.86 13.06
CA LEU A 67 -16.70 9.45 11.75
C LEU A 67 -15.51 8.75 11.11
N GLY A 68 -14.43 8.54 11.88
CA GLY A 68 -13.23 7.85 11.39
C GLY A 68 -13.55 6.42 10.96
N LEU A 69 -14.40 5.70 11.71
CA LEU A 69 -14.85 4.36 11.33
C LEU A 69 -15.60 4.35 10.00
N ARG A 70 -16.48 5.33 9.74
CA ARG A 70 -17.20 5.44 8.46
C ARG A 70 -16.25 5.71 7.29
N VAL A 71 -15.29 6.61 7.49
CA VAL A 71 -14.24 6.89 6.50
C VAL A 71 -13.42 5.62 6.22
N LEU A 72 -13.01 4.92 7.27
CA LEU A 72 -12.24 3.69 7.17
C LEU A 72 -12.99 2.60 6.40
N ILE A 73 -14.28 2.37 6.70
CA ILE A 73 -15.12 1.43 5.95
C ILE A 73 -15.16 1.82 4.46
N GLY A 74 -15.38 3.10 4.16
CA GLY A 74 -15.34 3.61 2.79
C GLY A 74 -14.01 3.34 2.09
N MET A 75 -12.90 3.51 2.79
CA MET A 75 -11.55 3.25 2.27
C MET A 75 -11.28 1.76 2.05
N LEU A 76 -11.73 0.87 2.94
CA LEU A 76 -11.62 -0.58 2.77
C LEU A 76 -12.37 -1.06 1.53
N CYS A 77 -13.59 -0.55 1.33
CA CYS A 77 -14.38 -0.82 0.12
C CYS A 77 -13.68 -0.28 -1.13
N ALA A 78 -13.24 0.98 -1.12
CA ALA A 78 -12.53 1.58 -2.24
C ALA A 78 -11.26 0.79 -2.60
N ASN A 79 -10.50 0.34 -1.61
CA ASN A 79 -9.28 -0.45 -1.82
C ASN A 79 -9.59 -1.77 -2.54
N THR A 80 -10.62 -2.50 -2.09
CA THR A 80 -11.06 -3.75 -2.72
C THR A 80 -11.51 -3.52 -4.16
N LEU A 81 -12.32 -2.47 -4.40
CA LEU A 81 -12.78 -2.11 -5.75
C LEU A 81 -11.62 -1.72 -6.67
N MET A 82 -10.61 -1.01 -6.16
CA MET A 82 -9.42 -0.67 -6.94
C MET A 82 -8.65 -1.91 -7.38
N GLN A 83 -8.46 -2.90 -6.49
CA GLN A 83 -7.78 -4.15 -6.84
C GLN A 83 -8.47 -4.87 -8.01
N VAL A 84 -9.80 -4.96 -7.95
CA VAL A 84 -10.62 -5.54 -9.03
C VAL A 84 -10.54 -4.69 -10.30
N GLY A 85 -10.72 -3.38 -10.19
CA GLY A 85 -10.72 -2.45 -11.32
C GLY A 85 -9.38 -2.40 -12.06
N ILE A 86 -8.26 -2.49 -11.34
CA ILE A 86 -6.91 -2.55 -11.94
C ILE A 86 -6.80 -3.75 -12.90
N GLN A 87 -7.38 -4.89 -12.54
CA GLN A 87 -7.33 -6.10 -13.36
C GLN A 87 -8.32 -6.03 -14.53
N MET A 88 -9.53 -5.51 -14.28
CA MET A 88 -10.61 -5.47 -15.28
C MET A 88 -10.44 -4.41 -16.37
N PHE A 89 -9.93 -3.21 -16.05
CA PHE A 89 -9.96 -2.08 -16.98
C PHE A 89 -8.57 -1.67 -17.46
N GLY A 90 -8.42 -1.49 -18.78
CA GLY A 90 -7.13 -1.25 -19.43
C GLY A 90 -6.92 0.15 -20.02
N GLY A 91 -7.95 0.99 -20.15
CA GLY A 91 -7.90 2.21 -20.97
C GLY A 91 -6.96 3.31 -20.43
N PRO A 92 -6.48 4.23 -21.30
CA PRO A 92 -5.50 5.25 -20.92
C PRO A 92 -6.01 6.22 -19.84
N ALA A 93 -7.30 6.58 -19.88
CA ALA A 93 -7.94 7.38 -18.84
C ALA A 93 -7.96 6.64 -17.49
N TRP A 94 -8.27 5.34 -17.49
CA TRP A 94 -8.26 4.51 -16.29
C TRP A 94 -6.85 4.38 -15.70
N ARG A 95 -5.84 4.12 -16.53
CA ARG A 95 -4.43 4.07 -16.08
C ARG A 95 -3.99 5.37 -15.40
N SER A 96 -4.41 6.51 -15.95
CA SER A 96 -4.11 7.83 -15.39
C SER A 96 -4.85 8.04 -14.06
N PHE A 97 -6.13 7.68 -14.00
CA PHE A 97 -6.90 7.71 -12.76
C PHE A 97 -6.26 6.86 -11.66
N VAL A 98 -5.87 5.61 -11.96
CA VAL A 98 -5.24 4.69 -11.01
C VAL A 98 -3.93 5.28 -10.47
N LEU A 99 -3.12 5.92 -11.30
CA LEU A 99 -1.90 6.60 -10.85
C LEU A 99 -2.23 7.73 -9.86
N VAL A 100 -3.18 8.60 -10.21
CA VAL A 100 -3.56 9.74 -9.37
C VAL A 100 -4.13 9.27 -8.03
N ILE A 101 -5.07 8.32 -8.04
CA ILE A 101 -5.69 7.84 -6.80
C ILE A 101 -4.69 7.08 -5.93
N THR A 102 -3.75 6.32 -6.51
CA THR A 102 -2.69 5.64 -5.72
C THR A 102 -1.78 6.65 -5.03
N ALA A 103 -1.41 7.74 -5.72
CA ALA A 103 -0.62 8.81 -5.13
C ALA A 103 -1.36 9.57 -4.02
N LEU A 104 -2.64 9.92 -4.26
CA LEU A 104 -3.49 10.58 -3.25
C LEU A 104 -3.71 9.68 -2.02
N TYR A 105 -3.90 8.38 -2.23
CA TYR A 105 -4.06 7.42 -1.14
C TYR A 105 -2.81 7.34 -0.27
N GLY A 106 -1.63 7.24 -0.88
CA GLY A 106 -0.36 7.29 -0.15
C GLY A 106 -0.15 8.60 0.61
N LEU A 107 -0.50 9.73 -0.01
CA LEU A 107 -0.37 11.06 0.60
C LEU A 107 -1.33 11.27 1.77
N PHE A 108 -2.56 10.77 1.67
CA PHE A 108 -3.54 10.83 2.76
C PHE A 108 -2.98 10.20 4.04
N PHE A 109 -2.43 9.00 3.94
CA PHE A 109 -1.82 8.33 5.09
C PHE A 109 -0.56 9.03 5.58
N LEU A 110 0.20 9.69 4.71
CA LEU A 110 1.38 10.43 5.11
C LEU A 110 0.99 11.62 5.98
N ILE A 111 -0.04 12.36 5.56
CA ILE A 111 -0.60 13.46 6.36
C ILE A 111 -1.15 12.92 7.68
N HIS A 112 -1.86 11.80 7.67
CA HIS A 112 -2.37 11.15 8.87
C HIS A 112 -1.25 10.80 9.85
N GLN A 113 -0.16 10.16 9.38
CA GLN A 113 1.01 9.87 10.19
C GLN A 113 1.64 11.13 10.81
N VAL A 114 1.76 12.22 10.04
CA VAL A 114 2.27 13.50 10.54
C VAL A 114 1.40 14.05 11.68
N VAL A 115 0.07 13.91 11.58
CA VAL A 115 -0.86 14.32 12.65
C VAL A 115 -0.65 13.48 13.91
N HIS A 116 -0.49 12.16 13.80
CA HIS A 116 -0.22 11.28 14.94
C HIS A 116 1.13 11.61 15.62
N VAL A 117 2.19 11.79 14.83
CA VAL A 117 3.52 12.15 15.34
C VAL A 117 3.51 13.54 15.99
N ALA A 118 2.87 14.53 15.37
CA ALA A 118 2.73 15.87 15.94
C ALA A 118 1.83 15.90 17.19
N GLY A 119 0.88 14.97 17.28
CA GLY A 119 0.03 14.73 18.44
C GLY A 119 0.76 14.08 19.63
N GLY A 120 2.02 13.68 19.46
CA GLY A 120 2.86 13.13 20.52
C GLY A 120 2.75 11.62 20.71
N GLU A 121 2.20 10.90 19.72
CA GLU A 121 2.17 9.43 19.78
C GLU A 121 3.57 8.82 19.77
N ALA A 122 3.75 7.79 20.59
CA ALA A 122 5.02 7.12 20.73
C ALA A 122 5.39 6.38 19.43
N LEU A 123 6.61 6.59 18.95
CA LEU A 123 7.15 5.83 17.83
C LEU A 123 7.24 4.34 18.22
N GLY A 124 6.48 3.52 17.52
CA GLY A 124 6.26 2.12 17.91
C GLY A 124 5.83 1.24 16.75
N LEU A 125 5.05 0.20 17.04
CA LEU A 125 4.61 -0.77 16.04
C LEU A 125 3.74 -0.12 14.95
N HIS A 126 2.93 0.88 15.32
CA HIS A 126 2.16 1.72 14.40
C HIS A 126 3.05 2.43 13.38
N THR A 127 4.18 3.00 13.81
CA THR A 127 5.14 3.65 12.90
C THR A 127 5.72 2.67 11.88
N VAL A 128 6.03 1.44 12.29
CA VAL A 128 6.55 0.40 11.39
C VAL A 128 5.50 0.02 10.35
N LEU A 129 4.25 -0.15 10.78
CA LEU A 129 3.12 -0.41 9.89
C LEU A 129 2.92 0.76 8.91
N ASP A 130 2.97 2.00 9.37
CA ASP A 130 2.81 3.19 8.53
C ASP A 130 3.90 3.29 7.47
N VAL A 131 5.17 3.11 7.87
CA VAL A 131 6.28 3.09 6.93
C VAL A 131 6.10 1.98 5.90
N THR A 132 5.64 0.80 6.33
CA THR A 132 5.36 -0.32 5.40
C THR A 132 4.25 0.05 4.42
N HIS A 133 3.16 0.66 4.90
CA HIS A 133 2.07 1.16 4.07
C HIS A 133 2.58 2.17 3.03
N HIS A 134 3.46 3.10 3.42
CA HIS A 134 4.05 4.09 2.52
C HIS A 134 4.99 3.50 1.48
N LEU A 135 5.83 2.53 1.85
CA LEU A 135 6.69 1.84 0.88
C LEU A 135 5.85 1.11 -0.17
N LEU A 136 4.75 0.47 0.25
CA LEU A 136 3.80 -0.14 -0.67
C LEU A 136 3.10 0.89 -1.56
N ALA A 137 2.72 2.05 -1.02
CA ALA A 137 2.14 3.14 -1.80
C ALA A 137 3.13 3.67 -2.86
N VAL A 138 4.40 3.87 -2.49
CA VAL A 138 5.46 4.29 -3.43
C VAL A 138 5.65 3.25 -4.53
N ALA A 139 5.75 1.96 -4.18
CA ALA A 139 5.83 0.88 -5.14
C ALA A 139 4.61 0.86 -6.09
N GLY A 140 3.41 1.07 -5.53
CA GLY A 140 2.17 1.22 -6.29
C GLY A 140 2.21 2.39 -7.26
N VAL A 141 2.65 3.58 -6.83
CA VAL A 141 2.79 4.76 -7.71
C VAL A 141 3.78 4.48 -8.84
N MET A 142 4.93 3.89 -8.53
CA MET A 142 5.93 3.51 -9.53
C MET A 142 5.36 2.52 -10.56
N ALA A 143 4.65 1.49 -10.09
CA ALA A 143 4.02 0.49 -10.94
C ALA A 143 2.88 1.08 -11.80
N ALA A 144 2.03 1.94 -11.22
CA ALA A 144 0.96 2.63 -11.95
C ALA A 144 1.53 3.56 -13.04
N HIS A 145 2.63 4.26 -12.74
CA HIS A 145 3.31 5.12 -13.70
C HIS A 145 3.94 4.31 -14.84
N GLN A 146 4.55 3.16 -14.54
CA GLN A 146 5.06 2.24 -15.57
C GLN A 146 3.91 1.67 -16.42
N TRP A 147 2.81 1.25 -15.80
CA TRP A 147 1.64 0.73 -16.51
C TRP A 147 1.01 1.79 -17.44
N ARG A 148 0.95 3.05 -16.99
CA ARG A 148 0.48 4.18 -17.83
C ARG A 148 1.35 4.39 -19.07
N LYS A 149 2.64 4.10 -18.99
CA LYS A 149 3.61 4.28 -20.09
C LYS A 149 3.70 3.07 -21.03
N ALA A 150 3.23 1.90 -20.61
CA ALA A 150 3.15 0.76 -21.50
C ALA A 150 2.20 1.10 -22.66
N LEU A 151 2.74 1.10 -23.89
CA LEU A 151 1.97 1.27 -25.11
C LEU A 151 0.96 0.12 -25.23
N ASP A 152 -0.24 0.42 -25.70
CA ASP A 152 -1.26 -0.58 -26.06
C ASP A 152 -0.83 -1.37 -27.31
#